data_AF-A0A8S2UM96-F1
#
_entry.id   AF-A0A8S2UM96-F1
#
_cell.length_a   1.000
_cell.length_b   1.000
_cell.length_c   1.000
_cell.angle_alpha   90.00
_cell.angle_beta   90.00
_cell.angle_gamma   90.00
#
_symmetry.space_group_name_H-M   'P 1'
#
loop_
_entity.id
_entity.type
_entity.pdbx_description
1 polymer ?
#
loop_
_entity_poly.entity_id
_entity_poly.type
_entity_poly.pdbx_seq_one_letter_code
_entity_poly.pdbx_strand_id
1 'polypeptide(L)' 'LSKECSSIQKRITETCVEYCAVDGRPFESVAGSGFQKLAKQLIYAGATLGTSINSSELLPHPSTVSS' A
#
# COMPACT_ATOMS: atom_id res chain seq x y z
N LEU A 1 7.15 -20.78 -0.94
CA LEU A 1 7.50 -19.37 -0.61
C LEU A 1 8.65 -19.41 0.38
N SER A 2 9.72 -18.63 0.18
CA SER A 2 10.84 -18.55 1.14
C SER A 2 10.34 -18.04 2.50
N LYS A 3 11.03 -18.37 3.60
CA LYS A 3 10.66 -17.89 4.96
C LYS A 3 10.55 -16.36 5.03
N GLU A 4 11.38 -15.63 4.28
CA GLU A 4 11.33 -14.17 4.17
C GLU A 4 10.09 -13.66 3.44
N CYS A 5 9.66 -14.38 2.39
CA CYS A 5 8.42 -14.04 1.70
C CYS A 5 7.20 -14.22 2.63
N SER A 6 7.24 -15.21 3.52
CA SER A 6 6.21 -15.42 4.53
C SER A 6 6.15 -14.30 5.58
N SER A 7 7.28 -13.73 5.99
CA SER A 7 7.28 -12.63 6.98
C SER A 7 6.81 -11.31 6.36
N ILE A 8 7.17 -11.04 5.11
CA ILE A 8 6.69 -9.88 4.35
C ILE A 8 5.18 -9.99 4.13
N GLN A 9 4.69 -11.15 3.70
CA GLN A 9 3.26 -11.37 3.48
C GLN A 9 2.45 -11.13 4.76
N LYS A 10 2.92 -11.62 5.91
CA LYS A 10 2.28 -11.36 7.20
C LYS A 10 2.19 -9.87 7.52
N ARG A 11 3.28 -9.12 7.36
CA ARG A 11 3.31 -7.67 7.58
C ARG A 11 2.32 -6.93 6.67
N ILE A 12 2.28 -7.30 5.38
CA ILE A 12 1.31 -6.74 4.43
C ILE A 12 -0.12 -7.02 4.89
N THR A 13 -0.42 -8.24 5.35
CA THR A 13 -1.75 -8.57 5.88
C THR A 13 -2.10 -7.71 7.09
N GLU A 14 -1.19 -7.54 8.04
CA GLU A 14 -1.39 -6.71 9.23
C GLU A 14 -1.64 -5.23 8.84
N THR A 15 -0.85 -4.68 7.92
CA THR A 15 -1.05 -3.31 7.40
C THR A 15 -2.38 -3.16 6.67
N CYS A 16 -2.82 -4.15 5.89
CA CYS A 16 -4.13 -4.12 5.25
C CYS A 16 -5.28 -4.12 6.27
N VAL A 17 -5.15 -4.89 7.36
CA VAL A 17 -6.13 -4.89 8.45
C VAL A 17 -6.19 -3.51 9.12
N GLU A 18 -5.04 -2.92 9.42
CA GLU A 18 -4.95 -1.57 10.01
C GLU A 18 -5.56 -0.51 9.09
N TYR A 19 -5.19 -0.50 7.81
CA TYR A 19 -5.78 0.38 6.79
C TYR A 19 -7.31 0.30 6.79
N CYS A 20 -7.88 -0.91 6.79
CA CYS A 20 -9.33 -1.08 6.80
C CYS A 20 -9.97 -0.61 8.12
N ALA A 21 -9.36 -0.94 9.26
CA ALA A 21 -9.90 -0.64 10.58
C ALA A 21 -9.82 0.86 10.92
N VAL A 22 -8.70 1.51 10.62
CA VAL A 22 -8.44 2.93 10.94
C VAL A 22 -9.17 3.85 9.97
N ASP A 23 -9.14 3.55 8.68
CA ASP A 23 -9.71 4.43 7.65
C ASP A 23 -11.19 4.11 7.34
N GLY A 24 -11.79 3.17 8.07
CA GLY A 24 -13.20 2.76 7.90
C GLY A 24 -13.49 2.17 6.52
N ARG A 25 -12.55 1.40 5.95
CA ARG A 25 -12.69 0.79 4.62
C ARG A 25 -13.19 -0.65 4.72
N PRO A 26 -14.10 -1.10 3.84
CA PRO A 26 -14.44 -2.52 3.72
C PRO A 26 -13.19 -3.35 3.43
N PHE A 27 -13.08 -4.57 4.00
CA PHE A 27 -11.92 -5.45 3.76
C PHE A 27 -11.77 -5.82 2.28
N GLU A 28 -12.88 -5.91 1.55
CA GLU A 28 -12.91 -6.16 0.11
C GLU A 28 -12.15 -5.08 -0.70
N SER A 29 -11.91 -3.91 -0.11
CA SER A 29 -11.16 -2.82 -0.76
C SER A 29 -9.76 -3.26 -1.20
N VAL A 30 -9.09 -4.16 -0.46
CA VAL A 30 -7.74 -4.64 -0.82
C VAL A 30 -7.76 -5.64 -2.00
N ALA A 31 -8.92 -6.19 -2.33
CA ALA A 31 -9.12 -7.03 -3.52
C ALA A 31 -9.45 -6.21 -4.78
N GLY A 32 -9.73 -4.91 -4.64
CA GLY A 32 -10.06 -4.04 -5.76
C GLY A 32 -8.91 -3.88 -6.75
N SER A 33 -9.20 -3.93 -8.04
CA SER A 33 -8.19 -3.82 -9.10
C SER A 33 -7.44 -2.47 -9.08
N GLY A 34 -8.10 -1.40 -8.62
CA GLY A 34 -7.46 -0.10 -8.40
C GLY A 34 -6.41 -0.14 -7.28
N PHE A 35 -6.74 -0.75 -6.14
CA PHE A 35 -5.80 -0.92 -5.02
C PHE A 35 -4.60 -1.78 -5.42
N GLN A 36 -4.82 -2.89 -6.13
CA GLN A 36 -3.73 -3.75 -6.62
C GLN A 36 -2.79 -3.02 -7.58
N LYS A 37 -3.35 -2.18 -8.47
CA LYS A 37 -2.55 -1.33 -9.37
C LYS A 37 -1.72 -0.32 -8.57
N LEU A 38 -2.31 0.34 -7.57
CA LEU A 38 -1.60 1.26 -6.68
C LEU A 38 -0.46 0.53 -5.93
N ALA A 39 -0.74 -0.62 -5.32
CA ALA A 39 0.26 -1.41 -4.60
C ALA A 39 1.46 -1.76 -5.49
N LYS A 40 1.22 -2.16 -6.74
CA LYS A 40 2.29 -2.42 -7.72
C LYS A 40 3.16 -1.19 -7.99
N GLN A 41 2.55 -0.01 -8.12
CA GLN A 41 3.29 1.25 -8.32
C GLN A 41 4.09 1.66 -7.08
N LEU A 42 3.56 1.47 -5.87
CA LEU A 42 4.29 1.73 -4.63
C LEU A 42 5.50 0.80 -4.46
N ILE A 43 5.36 -0.48 -4.83
CA ILE A 43 6.50 -1.43 -4.85
C ILE A 43 7.56 -0.96 -5.84
N TYR A 44 7.16 -0.55 -7.05
CA TYR A 44 8.08 -0.02 -8.04
C TYR A 44 8.79 1.25 -7.53
N ALA A 45 8.05 2.19 -6.95
CA ALA A 45 8.62 3.41 -6.37
C ALA A 45 9.65 3.07 -5.28
N GLY A 46 9.35 2.15 -4.36
CA GLY A 46 10.30 1.70 -3.34
C GLY A 46 11.54 1.01 -3.92
N ALA A 47 11.41 0.27 -5.02
CA ALA A 47 12.54 -0.33 -5.72
C ALA A 47 13.42 0.69 -6.45
N THR A 48 12.82 1.77 -6.97
CA THR A 48 13.54 2.83 -7.71
C THR A 48 14.18 3.87 -6.78
N LEU A 49 13.46 4.27 -5.73
CA LEU A 49 13.81 5.40 -4.88
C LEU A 49 14.38 4.98 -3.52
N GLY A 50 14.32 3.69 -3.19
CA GLY A 50 14.65 3.18 -1.86
C GLY A 50 13.55 3.49 -0.84
N THR A 51 13.82 3.14 0.43
CA THR A 51 12.85 3.24 1.53
C THR A 51 13.01 4.51 2.37
N SER A 52 13.88 5.45 1.98
CA SER A 52 14.14 6.68 2.72
C SER A 52 13.15 7.80 2.42
N ILE A 53 12.28 7.64 1.40
CA ILE A 53 11.29 8.64 1.03
C ILE A 53 10.06 8.52 1.94
N ASN A 54 9.59 9.67 2.44
CA ASN A 54 8.35 9.74 3.22
C ASN A 54 7.13 9.52 2.33
N SER A 55 6.15 8.75 2.81
CA SER A 55 4.92 8.49 2.07
C SER A 55 4.13 9.76 1.73
N SER A 56 4.21 10.79 2.57
CA SER A 56 3.58 12.11 2.33
C SER A 56 4.18 12.90 1.17
N GLU A 57 5.43 12.61 0.78
CA GLU A 57 6.08 13.23 -0.38
C GLU A 57 5.72 12.49 -1.67
N LEU A 58 5.41 11.19 -1.58
CA LEU A 58 5.07 10.34 -2.71
C LEU A 58 3.57 10.37 -3.05
N LEU A 59 2.71 10.36 -2.03
CA LEU A 59 1.26 10.28 -2.21
C LEU A 59 0.66 11.64 -2.55
N PRO A 60 -0.28 11.72 -3.52
CA PRO A 60 -0.90 12.98 -3.89
C PRO A 60 -1.82 13.50 -2.79
N HIS A 61 -1.94 14.83 -2.70
CA HIS A 61 -2.96 15.46 -1.86
C HIS A 61 -4.36 15.12 -2.39
N PRO A 62 -5.39 14.95 -1.52
CA PRO A 62 -6.75 14.62 -1.98
C PRO A 62 -7.31 15.56 -3.05
N SER A 63 -7.00 16.86 -2.96
CA SER A 63 -7.44 17.84 -3.98
C SER A 63 -6.85 17.58 -5.37
N THR A 64 -5.65 17.01 -5.45
CA THR A 64 -5.03 16.63 -6.73
C THR A 64 -5.74 15.44 -7.37
N VAL A 65 -6.23 14.50 -6.55
CA VAL A 65 -6.94 13.31 -7.03
C VAL A 65 -8.36 13.65 -7.48
N SER A 66 -9.01 14.63 -6.84
CA SER A 66 -10.37 15.05 -7.16
C SER A 66 -10.47 16.06 -8.30
N SER A 67 -9.34 16.53 -8.84
CA SER A 67 -9.28 17.51 -9.93
C SER A 67 -9.51 16.88 -11.30
#